data_AF-A0A4Y2MBJ7-F1
#
_entry.id   AF-A0A4Y2MBJ7-F1
#
_cell.length_a   1.000
_cell.length_b   1.000
_cell.length_c   1.000
_cell.angle_alpha   90.00
_cell.angle_beta   90.00
_cell.angle_gamma   90.00
#
_symmetry.space_group_name_H-M   'P 1'
#
loop_
_entity.id
_entity.type
_entity.pdbx_description
1 polymer ?
#
loop_
_entity_poly.entity_id
_entity_poly.type
_entity_poly.pdbx_seq_one_letter_code
_entity_poly.pdbx_strand_id
1 'polypeptide(L)'
;MKDLEEELSYSNDLEIIEKRRFVKQNDWRDASPVLITILGSSLPDTNKVWFTRTRIQLFVDRLRQCSECFSFLHPTRVCEKSPIYASCGIPHSSVCVNSEKCNNCGGQQKSTSQSYPFFKREQ
;
A
#
# COMPACT_ATOMS: atom_id res chain seq x y z
N MET A 1 -4.51 23.25 -22.83
CA MET A 1 -5.05 22.39 -21.76
C MET A 1 -4.69 23.09 -20.45
N LYS A 2 -5.66 23.38 -19.56
CA LYS A 2 -5.35 24.00 -18.26
C LYS A 2 -4.40 23.09 -17.48
N ASP A 3 -3.45 23.67 -16.75
CA ASP A 3 -2.60 22.88 -15.87
C ASP A 3 -3.46 22.22 -14.79
N LEU A 4 -3.14 20.96 -14.46
CA LEU A 4 -3.82 20.18 -13.43
C LEU A 4 -3.74 20.89 -12.07
N GLU A 5 -2.64 21.59 -11.78
CA GLU A 5 -2.48 22.35 -10.53
C GLU A 5 -3.47 23.51 -10.44
N GLU A 6 -3.53 24.34 -11.48
CA GLU A 6 -4.44 25.48 -11.53
C GLU A 6 -5.90 25.03 -11.41
N GLU A 7 -6.24 23.91 -12.05
CA GLU A 7 -7.58 23.34 -11.98
C GLU A 7 -7.90 22.84 -10.57
N LEU A 8 -7.02 22.02 -9.98
CA LEU A 8 -7.20 21.47 -8.64
C LEU A 8 -7.31 22.57 -7.59
N SER A 9 -6.46 23.58 -7.67
CA SER A 9 -6.45 24.71 -6.75
C SER A 9 -7.76 25.50 -6.84
N TYR A 10 -8.17 25.87 -8.06
CA TYR A 10 -9.38 26.65 -8.29
C TYR A 10 -10.67 25.88 -7.93
N SER A 11 -10.76 24.59 -8.28
CA SER A 11 -12.00 23.83 -8.16
C SER A 11 -12.26 23.29 -6.75
N ASN A 12 -11.23 23.25 -5.89
CA ASN A 12 -11.30 22.70 -4.55
C ASN A 12 -10.89 23.67 -3.44
N ASP A 13 -10.49 24.90 -3.78
CA ASP A 13 -9.97 25.89 -2.82
C ASP A 13 -8.77 25.33 -2.03
N LEU A 14 -7.79 24.78 -2.78
CA LEU A 14 -6.60 24.13 -2.22
C LEU A 14 -5.35 24.95 -2.56
N GLU A 15 -4.46 25.09 -1.57
CA GLU A 15 -3.12 25.63 -1.78
C GLU A 15 -2.17 24.49 -2.14
N ILE A 16 -1.74 24.45 -3.41
CA ILE A 16 -0.79 23.45 -3.90
C ILE A 16 0.63 23.96 -3.68
N ILE A 17 1.42 23.20 -2.92
CA ILE A 17 2.83 23.52 -2.61
C ILE A 17 3.76 22.89 -3.65
N GLU A 18 3.45 21.66 -4.07
CA GLU A 18 4.34 20.89 -4.93
C GLU A 18 3.56 19.96 -5.85
N LYS A 19 4.09 19.76 -7.05
CA LYS A 19 3.70 18.70 -7.97
C LYS A 19 4.91 17.92 -8.43
N ARG A 20 4.78 16.60 -8.37
CA ARG A 20 5.77 15.66 -8.89
C ARG A 20 5.12 14.65 -9.82
N ARG A 21 5.63 14.53 -11.05
CA ARG A 21 5.18 13.51 -12.00
C ARG A 21 6.08 12.28 -11.94
N PHE A 22 5.49 11.09 -11.91
CA PHE A 22 6.20 9.83 -11.99
C PHE A 22 6.28 9.36 -13.44
N VAL A 23 7.39 9.62 -14.10
CA VAL A 23 7.62 9.20 -15.49
C VAL A 23 8.36 7.87 -15.50
N LYS A 24 7.78 6.85 -16.14
CA LYS A 24 8.46 5.58 -16.41
C LYS A 24 9.19 5.67 -17.76
N GLN A 25 10.32 4.97 -17.93
CA GLN A 25 10.89 4.80 -19.28
C GLN A 25 9.82 4.15 -20.17
N ASN A 26 9.52 4.78 -21.32
CA ASN A 26 8.45 4.45 -22.28
C ASN A 26 7.00 4.85 -21.93
N ASP A 27 6.73 5.59 -20.86
CA ASP A 27 5.36 6.07 -20.62
C ASP A 27 5.04 7.34 -21.42
N TRP A 28 3.82 7.38 -21.98
CA TRP A 28 3.26 8.60 -22.54
C TRP A 28 3.12 9.62 -21.41
N ARG A 29 3.77 10.79 -21.54
CA ARG A 29 3.86 11.79 -20.47
C ARG A 29 2.50 12.18 -19.89
N ASP A 30 1.46 12.16 -20.71
CA ASP A 30 0.11 12.60 -20.35
C ASP A 30 -0.64 11.60 -19.45
N ALA A 31 -0.31 10.31 -19.50
CA ALA A 31 -0.92 9.26 -18.67
C ALA A 31 -0.14 8.95 -17.38
N SER A 32 0.99 9.64 -17.17
CA SER A 32 1.85 9.41 -16.01
C SER A 32 1.17 9.84 -14.70
N PRO A 33 1.24 9.03 -13.63
CA PRO A 33 0.75 9.41 -12.31
C PRO A 33 1.42 10.68 -11.78
N VAL A 34 0.69 11.47 -11.00
CA VAL A 34 1.16 12.72 -10.40
C VAL A 34 0.90 12.69 -8.88
N LEU A 35 1.90 13.10 -8.11
CA LEU A 35 1.78 13.41 -6.69
C LEU A 35 1.60 14.91 -6.53
N ILE A 36 0.59 15.32 -5.76
CA ILE A 36 0.29 16.71 -5.43
C ILE A 36 0.41 16.86 -3.92
N THR A 37 1.17 17.85 -3.47
CA THR A 37 1.31 18.23 -2.06
C THR A 37 0.47 19.47 -1.81
N ILE A 38 -0.45 19.39 -0.85
CA ILE A 38 -1.40 20.45 -0.51
C ILE A 38 -1.08 20.97 0.89
N LEU A 39 -1.12 22.29 1.09
CA LEU A 39 -1.07 22.89 2.42
C LEU A 39 -2.44 22.76 3.08
N GLY A 40 -2.50 22.20 4.27
CA GLY A 40 -3.76 22.10 5.01
C GLY A 40 -3.64 21.32 6.32
N SER A 41 -4.68 21.44 7.15
CA SER A 41 -4.81 20.72 8.42
C SER A 41 -5.75 19.50 8.35
N SER A 42 -6.46 19.33 7.23
CA SER A 42 -7.42 18.25 7.01
C SER A 42 -7.44 17.83 5.55
N LEU A 43 -7.70 16.54 5.29
CA LEU A 43 -7.95 16.03 3.95
C LEU A 43 -9.43 16.27 3.57
N PRO A 44 -9.72 16.75 2.35
CA PRO A 44 -11.10 16.84 1.87
C PRO A 44 -11.70 15.43 1.63
N ASP A 45 -13.01 15.27 1.82
CA ASP A 45 -13.68 14.00 1.52
C ASP A 45 -13.73 13.70 0.01
N THR A 46 -13.78 14.75 -0.81
CA THR A 46 -13.85 14.66 -2.26
C THR A 46 -13.05 15.76 -2.92
N ASN A 47 -12.38 15.42 -4.02
CA ASN A 47 -11.75 16.38 -4.93
C ASN A 47 -12.52 16.43 -6.24
N LYS A 48 -12.73 17.63 -6.75
CA LYS A 48 -13.17 17.91 -8.10
C LYS A 48 -11.94 18.01 -9.00
N VAL A 49 -11.97 17.25 -10.09
CA VAL A 49 -10.93 17.28 -11.11
C VAL A 49 -11.65 17.41 -12.45
N TRP A 50 -11.58 18.61 -13.02
CA TRP A 50 -12.41 19.07 -14.14
C TRP A 50 -13.92 18.89 -13.86
N PHE A 51 -14.57 18.01 -14.62
CA PHE A 51 -16.00 17.73 -14.52
C PHE A 51 -16.32 16.52 -13.63
N THR A 52 -15.30 15.90 -13.04
CA THR A 52 -15.45 14.68 -12.22
C THR A 52 -15.24 15.02 -10.76
N ARG A 53 -16.11 14.50 -9.89
CA ARG A 53 -15.91 14.52 -8.44
C ARG A 53 -15.44 13.13 -8.00
N THR A 54 -14.26 13.06 -7.42
CA THR A 54 -13.59 11.83 -6.99
C THR A 54 -13.48 11.83 -5.48
N ARG A 55 -13.83 10.72 -4.82
CA ARG A 55 -13.58 10.55 -3.38
C ARG A 55 -12.09 10.39 -3.14
N ILE A 56 -11.58 11.05 -2.11
CA ILE A 56 -10.20 10.81 -1.68
C ILE A 56 -10.18 9.48 -0.94
N GLN A 57 -9.32 8.58 -1.39
CA GLN A 57 -9.01 7.36 -0.68
C GLN A 57 -7.67 7.53 0.02
N LEU A 58 -7.63 7.23 1.31
CA LEU A 58 -6.37 7.19 2.05
C LEU A 58 -5.45 6.15 1.41
N PHE A 59 -4.28 6.59 0.99
CA PHE A 59 -3.23 5.67 0.59
C PHE A 59 -2.55 5.15 1.85
N VAL A 60 -2.79 3.88 2.16
CA VAL A 60 -2.09 3.18 3.23
C VAL A 60 -1.08 2.24 2.62
N ASP A 61 0.17 2.40 3.03
CA ASP A 61 1.25 1.55 2.54
C ASP A 61 0.97 0.09 2.88
N ARG A 62 1.16 -0.78 1.89
CA ARG A 62 1.05 -2.22 2.14
C ARG A 62 2.17 -2.63 3.08
N LEU A 63 1.80 -3.18 4.23
CA LEU A 63 2.76 -3.70 5.18
C LEU A 63 3.66 -4.71 4.51
N ARG A 64 4.95 -4.47 4.64
CA ARG A 64 5.96 -5.40 4.15
C ARG A 64 5.97 -6.63 5.07
N GLN A 65 5.67 -7.78 4.47
CA GLN A 65 5.85 -9.08 5.09
C GLN A 65 7.24 -9.63 4.76
N CYS A 66 7.96 -10.14 5.76
CA CYS A 66 9.22 -10.84 5.57
C CYS A 66 8.99 -12.16 4.81
N SER A 67 9.81 -12.48 3.81
CA SER A 67 9.70 -13.73 3.04
C SER A 67 10.16 -14.98 3.81
N GLU A 68 11.00 -14.82 4.83
CA GLU A 68 11.59 -15.94 5.57
C GLU A 68 10.70 -16.34 6.75
N CYS A 69 10.28 -15.36 7.56
CA CYS A 69 9.53 -15.61 8.79
C CYS A 69 8.06 -15.19 8.71
N PHE A 70 7.61 -14.58 7.61
CA PHE A 70 6.24 -14.09 7.41
C PHE A 70 5.72 -13.12 8.47
N SER A 71 6.58 -12.62 9.37
CA SER A 71 6.23 -11.54 10.30
C SER A 71 6.20 -10.20 9.57
N PHE A 72 5.39 -9.29 10.09
CA PHE A 72 5.39 -7.89 9.68
C PHE A 72 6.50 -7.12 10.43
N LEU A 73 6.75 -5.87 10.00
CA LEU A 73 7.64 -4.89 10.66
C LEU A 73 9.16 -5.02 10.41
N HIS A 74 9.60 -5.93 9.54
CA HIS A 74 10.98 -5.90 9.06
C HIS A 74 11.13 -6.41 7.62
N PRO A 75 12.13 -5.92 6.86
CA PRO A 75 12.47 -6.49 5.58
C PRO A 75 13.26 -7.81 5.74
N THR A 76 13.11 -8.72 4.77
CA THR A 76 13.86 -9.99 4.71
C THR A 76 15.36 -9.85 4.99
N ARG A 77 15.99 -8.78 4.50
CA ARG A 77 17.45 -8.58 4.63
C ARG A 77 17.96 -8.46 6.08
N VAL A 78 17.11 -8.08 7.03
CA VAL A 78 17.48 -7.94 8.45
C VAL A 78 16.82 -9.03 9.31
N CYS A 79 16.25 -10.05 8.68
CA CYS A 79 15.62 -11.15 9.39
C CYS A 79 16.69 -12.05 10.04
N GLU A 80 16.60 -12.23 11.35
CA GLU A 80 17.48 -13.12 12.13
C GLU A 80 16.86 -14.52 12.34
N LYS A 81 15.60 -14.71 11.93
CA LYS A 81 14.89 -15.98 12.07
C LYS A 81 15.18 -16.91 10.91
N SER A 82 15.23 -18.21 11.19
CA SER A 82 15.31 -19.25 10.15
C SER A 82 14.06 -19.23 9.25
N PRO A 83 14.21 -19.59 7.96
CA PRO A 83 13.09 -19.72 7.04
C PRO A 83 12.09 -20.76 7.53
N ILE A 84 10.82 -20.37 7.54
CA ILE A 84 9.70 -21.25 7.87
C ILE A 84 8.77 -21.39 6.67
N TYR A 85 7.83 -22.33 6.72
CA TYR A 85 6.80 -22.44 5.69
C TYR A 85 5.63 -21.50 5.96
N ALA A 86 5.14 -20.83 4.92
CA ALA A 86 3.97 -19.96 5.01
C ALA A 86 2.71 -20.67 5.52
N SER A 87 2.58 -21.97 5.19
CA SER A 87 1.42 -22.79 5.55
C SER A 87 1.37 -23.12 7.03
N CYS A 88 2.46 -23.61 7.63
CA CYS A 88 2.46 -24.17 8.98
C CYS A 88 3.32 -23.41 9.99
N GLY A 89 4.16 -22.47 9.55
CA GLY A 89 5.03 -21.67 10.41
C GLY A 89 6.21 -22.42 11.04
N ILE A 90 6.55 -23.60 10.51
CA ILE A 90 7.62 -24.47 11.03
C ILE A 90 8.70 -24.66 9.94
N PRO A 91 9.99 -24.71 10.31
CA PRO A 91 11.05 -25.07 9.37
C PRO A 91 11.03 -26.58 9.08
N HIS A 92 10.96 -26.97 7.81
CA HIS A 92 11.10 -28.37 7.36
C HIS A 92 11.65 -28.44 5.93
N SER A 93 12.25 -29.57 5.55
CA SER A 93 12.87 -29.75 4.21
C SER A 93 11.97 -30.47 3.20
N SER A 94 10.88 -31.10 3.65
CA SER A 94 9.96 -31.91 2.84
C SER A 94 8.63 -31.19 2.57
N VAL A 95 7.72 -31.86 1.85
CA VAL A 95 6.34 -31.37 1.64
C VAL A 95 5.68 -31.10 2.98
N CYS A 96 5.03 -29.93 3.10
CA CYS A 96 4.32 -29.54 4.32
C CYS A 96 3.11 -30.45 4.57
N VAL A 97 3.20 -31.35 5.55
CA VAL A 97 2.09 -32.20 6.02
C VAL A 97 1.36 -31.59 7.22
N ASN A 98 1.92 -30.53 7.80
CA ASN A 98 1.38 -29.86 8.97
C ASN A 98 0.11 -29.07 8.63
N SER A 99 -0.79 -28.97 9.61
CA SER A 99 -2.00 -28.15 9.50
C SER A 99 -1.66 -26.68 9.27
N GLU A 100 -2.53 -25.98 8.54
CA GLU A 100 -2.33 -24.55 8.30
C GLU A 100 -2.39 -23.75 9.60
N LYS A 101 -1.39 -22.89 9.80
CA LYS A 101 -1.28 -22.00 10.95
C LYS A 101 -0.58 -20.70 10.55
N CYS A 102 -1.26 -19.58 10.80
CA CYS A 102 -0.71 -18.27 10.51
C CYS A 102 0.26 -17.85 11.62
N ASN A 103 1.46 -17.43 11.26
CA ASN A 103 2.46 -16.95 12.23
C ASN A 103 2.05 -15.63 12.90
N ASN A 104 1.14 -14.86 12.30
CA ASN A 104 0.75 -13.54 12.80
C ASN A 104 -0.52 -13.56 13.67
N CYS A 105 -1.56 -14.33 13.31
CA CYS A 105 -2.77 -14.47 14.15
C CYS A 105 -2.91 -15.78 14.91
N GLY A 106 -2.12 -16.81 14.56
CA GLY A 106 -2.34 -18.17 15.06
C GLY A 106 -3.57 -18.90 14.48
N GLY A 107 -4.30 -18.30 13.54
CA GLY A 107 -5.48 -18.90 12.90
C GLY A 107 -5.15 -20.03 11.90
N GLN A 108 -6.18 -20.80 11.52
CA GLN A 108 -6.09 -21.98 10.62
C GLN A 108 -5.96 -21.61 9.13
N GLN A 109 -5.04 -20.70 8.81
CA GLN A 109 -4.83 -20.15 7.48
C GLN A 109 -3.35 -19.89 7.26
N LYS A 110 -2.91 -19.90 6.01
CA LYS A 110 -1.52 -19.56 5.67
C LYS A 110 -1.16 -18.14 6.10
N SER A 111 0.11 -17.91 6.43
CA SER A 111 0.62 -16.60 6.84
C SER A 111 0.54 -15.52 5.75
N THR A 112 0.41 -15.93 4.48
CA THR A 112 0.24 -15.06 3.31
C THR A 112 -1.22 -14.69 3.01
N SER A 113 -2.18 -15.26 3.76
CA SER A 113 -3.59 -14.97 3.55
C SER A 113 -3.94 -13.53 3.93
N GLN A 114 -4.72 -12.86 3.08
CA GLN A 114 -5.24 -11.50 3.32
C GLN A 114 -6.34 -11.46 4.40
N SER A 115 -6.68 -12.60 5.01
CA SER A 115 -7.68 -12.69 6.08
C SER A 115 -7.16 -12.19 7.44
N TYR A 116 -5.86 -11.92 7.57
CA TYR A 116 -5.29 -11.39 8.81
C TYR A 116 -5.88 -9.99 9.12
N PRO A 117 -6.49 -9.77 10.32
CA PRO A 117 -7.21 -8.54 10.64
C PRO A 117 -6.39 -7.24 10.53
N PHE A 118 -5.07 -7.33 10.55
CA PHE A 118 -4.21 -6.16 10.34
C PHE A 118 -4.33 -5.63 8.90
N PHE A 119 -4.55 -6.49 7.90
CA PHE A 119 -4.90 -6.04 6.54
C PHE A 119 -6.22 -5.27 6.47
N LYS A 120 -7.13 -5.47 7.43
CA LYS A 120 -8.47 -4.85 7.46
C LYS A 120 -8.52 -3.54 8.26
N ARG A 121 -7.53 -3.27 9.11
CA ARG A 121 -7.49 -2.01 9.90
C ARG A 121 -6.90 -0.83 9.14
N GLU A 122 -6.32 -1.10 7.97
CA GLU A 122 -5.49 -0.18 7.20
C GLU A 122 -5.93 -0.11 5.72
N GLN A 123 -7.15 -0.55 5.37
CA GLN A 123 -7.67 -0.53 4.00
C GLN A 123 -9.01 0.19 3.89
#